data_AF-A0A7S0CXK0-F1
#
_entry.id   AF-A0A7S0CXK0-F1
#
_cell.length_a   1.000
_cell.length_b   1.000
_cell.length_c   1.000
_cell.angle_alpha   90.00
_cell.angle_beta   90.00
_cell.angle_gamma   90.00
#
_symmetry.space_group_name_H-M   'P 1'
#
loop_
_entity.id
_entity.type
_entity.pdbx_description
1 polymer ?
#
loop_
_entity_poly.entity_id
_entity_poly.type
_entity_poly.pdbx_seq_one_letter_code
_entity_poly.pdbx_strand_id
1 'polypeptide(L)'
;ITIDDVVYVIDSGKCKENGYDPNTRMQLLMERWVSRASAKQRRGRAGRVAAGRCFRLYTRLYHDAGFAEHTLPEIKRVPLEGLCLQIQLQKMAGGIAGFLGKALEPPEGDAVTSAIKTLKQIGALNEKENLTALGQHLATLPVDVRVGKMLLYGAVLGCLSPVLTIAAVLGGRAPFVAPLEKRDEADAAKRMFAEDQSDHLTCLNAYTAWVDAKSLGKSTEMQFTRENFLSFRALEGIADLRNQFAQLLQEAGFLGGGGGRGGGKKGIPAPRGGRGGRGRGSGSKPWGRRG
;
A
#
# COMPACT_ATOMS: atom_id res chain seq x y z
N ILE A 1 -9.03 22.41 2.67
CA ILE A 1 -9.61 22.61 4.01
C ILE A 1 -9.43 24.07 4.42
N THR A 2 -10.46 24.66 5.01
CA THR A 2 -10.42 25.96 5.64
C THR A 2 -10.69 25.74 7.12
N ILE A 3 -9.82 26.26 7.96
CA ILE A 3 -9.98 26.26 9.41
C ILE A 3 -10.16 27.72 9.78
N ASP A 4 -11.29 28.03 10.39
CA ASP A 4 -11.57 29.38 10.88
C ASP A 4 -10.69 29.66 12.12
N ASP A 5 -10.53 30.93 12.49
CA ASP A 5 -9.72 31.37 13.63
C ASP A 5 -8.19 31.16 13.55
N VAL A 6 -7.67 30.70 12.41
CA VAL A 6 -6.22 30.65 12.18
C VAL A 6 -5.69 32.07 11.94
N VAL A 7 -4.97 32.61 12.93
CA VAL A 7 -4.26 33.91 12.85
C VAL A 7 -2.74 33.78 12.84
N TYR A 8 -2.21 32.60 13.17
CA TYR A 8 -0.78 32.29 13.12
C TYR A 8 -0.51 31.08 12.23
N VAL A 9 0.41 31.22 11.29
CA VAL A 9 0.88 30.12 10.44
C VAL A 9 2.38 29.97 10.61
N ILE A 10 2.84 28.75 10.89
CA ILE A 10 4.25 28.39 10.86
C ILE A 10 4.50 27.58 9.58
N ASP A 11 5.29 28.13 8.67
CA ASP A 11 5.63 27.54 7.38
C ASP A 11 7.06 27.01 7.42
N SER A 12 7.22 25.68 7.48
CA SER A 12 8.51 25.01 7.41
C SER A 12 9.18 25.12 6.03
N GLY A 13 8.42 25.50 5.00
CA GLY A 13 8.89 25.52 3.61
C GLY A 13 8.99 24.13 2.98
N LYS A 14 8.66 23.07 3.69
CA LYS A 14 8.70 21.69 3.18
C LYS A 14 7.30 21.16 2.88
N CYS A 15 7.24 20.23 1.94
CA CYS A 15 6.07 19.41 1.66
C CYS A 15 6.51 18.00 1.27
N LYS A 16 5.57 17.07 1.33
CA LYS A 16 5.75 15.73 0.80
C LYS A 16 5.06 15.67 -0.56
N GLU A 17 5.78 15.25 -1.58
CA GLU A 17 5.29 15.14 -2.95
C GLU A 17 5.60 13.76 -3.51
N ASN A 18 4.66 13.19 -4.27
CA ASN A 18 4.91 11.98 -5.04
C ASN A 18 6.06 12.25 -6.04
N GLY A 19 6.97 11.32 -6.18
CA GLY A 19 7.87 11.34 -7.31
C GLY A 19 8.44 9.97 -7.57
N TYR A 20 9.39 9.93 -8.47
CA TYR A 20 9.95 8.70 -8.99
C TYR A 20 11.30 8.39 -8.34
N ASP A 21 11.48 7.17 -7.86
CA ASP A 21 12.79 6.64 -7.49
C ASP A 21 13.35 5.79 -8.63
N PRO A 22 14.47 6.19 -9.26
CA PRO A 22 15.05 5.45 -10.37
C PRO A 22 15.58 4.06 -9.99
N ASN A 23 15.90 3.82 -8.71
CA ASN A 23 16.46 2.54 -8.25
C ASN A 23 15.38 1.47 -8.14
N THR A 24 14.29 1.78 -7.43
CA THR A 24 13.11 0.89 -7.31
C THR A 24 12.19 0.98 -8.52
N ARG A 25 12.35 2.03 -9.34
CA ARG A 25 11.48 2.42 -10.45
C ARG A 25 10.02 2.58 -10.01
N MET A 26 9.77 2.94 -8.76
CA MET A 26 8.44 3.04 -8.15
C MET A 26 8.15 4.49 -7.74
N GLN A 27 6.86 4.78 -7.54
CA GLN A 27 6.44 6.04 -6.95
C GLN A 27 6.72 6.03 -5.44
N LEU A 28 7.37 7.07 -4.94
CA LEU A 28 7.55 7.28 -3.50
C LEU A 28 7.29 8.72 -3.08
N LEU A 29 7.00 8.91 -1.79
CA LEU A 29 6.72 10.21 -1.21
C LEU A 29 8.01 10.89 -0.74
N MET A 30 8.48 11.87 -1.51
CA MET A 30 9.72 12.61 -1.23
C MET A 30 9.44 13.89 -0.44
N GLU A 31 10.31 14.23 0.49
CA GLU A 31 10.33 15.57 1.05
C GLU A 31 10.96 16.55 0.05
N ARG A 32 10.24 17.63 -0.27
CA ARG A 32 10.69 18.69 -1.17
C ARG A 32 10.40 20.07 -0.60
N TRP A 33 11.11 21.07 -1.10
CA TRP A 33 10.75 22.47 -0.86
C TRP A 33 9.44 22.80 -1.56
N VAL A 34 8.63 23.64 -0.93
CA VAL A 34 7.39 24.13 -1.54
C VAL A 34 7.68 25.13 -2.66
N SER A 35 6.71 25.29 -3.57
CA SER A 35 6.75 26.40 -4.52
C SER A 35 6.45 27.75 -3.83
N ARG A 36 6.85 28.85 -4.47
CA ARG A 36 6.50 30.21 -4.01
C ARG A 36 4.99 30.41 -3.98
N ALA A 37 4.27 29.86 -4.96
CA ALA A 37 2.82 29.85 -4.98
C ALA A 37 2.23 29.15 -3.75
N SER A 38 2.75 27.98 -3.38
CA SER A 38 2.33 27.26 -2.16
C SER A 38 2.65 28.03 -0.89
N ALA A 39 3.85 28.63 -0.77
CA ALA A 39 4.21 29.49 0.36
C ALA A 39 3.30 30.72 0.49
N LYS A 40 2.88 31.31 -0.64
CA LYS A 40 1.91 32.40 -0.70
C LYS A 40 0.52 31.95 -0.25
N GLN A 41 0.08 30.77 -0.67
CA GLN A 41 -1.18 30.17 -0.21
C GLN A 41 -1.17 29.88 1.30
N ARG A 42 -0.06 29.36 1.85
CA ARG A 42 0.12 29.12 3.29
C ARG A 42 -0.01 30.42 4.08
N ARG A 43 0.67 31.48 3.65
CA ARG A 43 0.53 32.83 4.24
C ARG A 43 -0.93 33.30 4.26
N GLY A 44 -1.67 33.07 3.16
CA GLY A 44 -3.08 33.46 3.05
C GLY A 44 -4.01 32.78 4.05
N ARG A 45 -3.59 31.69 4.71
CA ARG A 45 -4.39 31.01 5.74
C ARG A 45 -4.54 31.84 7.02
N ALA A 46 -3.56 32.69 7.34
CA ALA A 46 -3.54 33.50 8.56
C ALA A 46 -4.45 34.75 8.48
N GLY A 47 -4.84 35.17 7.28
CA GLY A 47 -5.46 36.48 7.05
C GLY A 47 -6.97 36.44 6.76
N ARG A 48 -7.68 35.44 7.27
CA ARG A 48 -9.08 35.18 6.90
C ARG A 48 -10.09 35.94 7.74
N VAL A 49 -9.91 35.90 9.06
CA VAL A 49 -10.83 36.50 10.04
C VAL A 49 -10.29 37.80 10.63
N ALA A 50 -8.97 37.94 10.69
CA ALA A 50 -8.27 39.09 11.24
C ALA A 50 -6.86 39.22 10.63
N ALA A 51 -6.14 40.29 10.96
CA ALA A 51 -4.74 40.43 10.60
C ALA A 51 -3.89 39.34 11.28
N GLY A 52 -3.40 38.39 10.49
CA GLY A 52 -2.56 37.29 10.99
C GLY A 52 -1.07 37.44 10.68
N ARG A 53 -0.26 36.52 11.22
CA ARG A 53 1.19 36.44 10.99
C ARG A 53 1.59 35.07 10.43
N CYS A 54 2.52 35.09 9.49
CA CYS A 54 3.11 33.87 8.92
C CYS A 54 4.63 33.86 9.18
N PHE A 55 5.07 32.90 9.99
CA PHE A 55 6.47 32.68 10.31
C PHE A 55 7.05 31.67 9.32
N ARG A 56 8.15 32.01 8.66
CA ARG A 56 8.81 31.17 7.65
C ARG A 56 10.14 30.66 8.20
N LEU A 57 10.34 29.35 8.18
CA LEU A 57 11.56 28.69 8.69
C LEU A 57 12.64 28.56 7.61
N TYR A 58 12.71 29.52 6.69
CA TYR A 58 13.64 29.55 5.57
C TYR A 58 14.01 31.00 5.25
N THR A 59 15.21 31.20 4.71
CA THR A 59 15.72 32.54 4.40
C THR A 59 15.03 33.12 3.17
N ARG A 60 14.92 34.45 3.14
CA ARG A 60 14.39 35.16 1.96
C ARG A 60 15.23 34.88 0.71
N LEU A 61 16.55 34.86 0.86
CA LEU A 61 17.48 34.55 -0.24
C LEU A 61 17.14 33.20 -0.90
N TYR A 62 16.93 32.16 -0.08
CA TYR A 62 16.64 30.83 -0.62
C TYR A 62 15.20 30.73 -1.18
N HIS A 63 14.23 31.43 -0.61
CA HIS A 63 12.88 31.55 -1.18
C HIS A 63 12.90 32.24 -2.56
N ASP A 64 13.67 33.33 -2.70
CA ASP A 64 13.66 34.17 -3.90
C ASP A 64 14.56 33.63 -5.04
N ALA A 65 15.54 32.78 -4.74
CA ALA A 65 16.42 32.17 -5.75
C ALA A 65 16.23 30.65 -5.90
N GLY A 66 15.94 29.93 -4.82
CA GLY A 66 15.91 28.46 -4.80
C GLY A 66 14.53 27.83 -5.00
N PHE A 67 13.44 28.52 -4.63
CA PHE A 67 12.09 27.96 -4.79
C PHE A 67 11.58 28.16 -6.22
N ALA A 68 11.01 27.10 -6.80
CA ALA A 68 10.23 27.19 -8.02
C ALA A 68 9.00 28.08 -7.83
N GLU A 69 8.58 28.78 -8.88
CA GLU A 69 7.40 29.63 -8.82
C GLU A 69 6.13 28.81 -8.56
N HIS A 70 5.98 27.73 -9.33
CA HIS A 70 4.90 26.75 -9.24
C HIS A 70 5.45 25.34 -9.11
N THR A 71 4.68 24.47 -8.44
CA THR A 71 4.99 23.04 -8.39
C THR A 71 4.75 22.42 -9.76
N LEU A 72 5.69 21.59 -10.24
CA LEU A 72 5.54 20.89 -11.50
C LEU A 72 4.30 19.97 -11.48
N PRO A 73 3.47 19.94 -12.54
CA PRO A 73 2.29 19.08 -12.60
C PRO A 73 2.64 17.61 -12.37
N GLU A 74 1.79 16.89 -11.65
CA GLU A 74 2.04 15.50 -11.28
C GLU A 74 2.27 14.60 -12.50
N ILE A 75 1.49 14.79 -13.56
CA ILE A 75 1.59 14.06 -14.84
C ILE A 75 2.99 14.12 -15.48
N LYS A 76 3.81 15.12 -15.14
CA LYS A 76 5.18 15.27 -15.68
C LYS A 76 6.27 14.69 -14.77
N ARG A 77 5.94 14.24 -13.56
CA ARG A 77 6.94 13.85 -12.53
C ARG A 77 6.67 12.55 -11.81
N VAL A 78 5.54 11.90 -12.07
CA VAL A 78 5.22 10.57 -11.54
C VAL A 78 5.15 9.53 -12.65
N PRO A 79 5.38 8.25 -12.34
CA PRO A 79 5.16 7.15 -13.28
C PRO A 79 3.72 7.12 -13.79
N LEU A 80 3.54 6.81 -15.09
CA LEU A 80 2.25 6.94 -15.77
C LEU A 80 1.47 5.62 -15.85
N GLU A 81 2.02 4.50 -15.36
CA GLU A 81 1.44 3.16 -15.50
C GLU A 81 0.01 3.10 -14.97
N GLY A 82 -0.24 3.63 -13.76
CA GLY A 82 -1.57 3.67 -13.17
C GLY A 82 -2.57 4.50 -14.01
N LEU A 83 -2.12 5.67 -14.50
CA LEU A 83 -2.95 6.54 -15.36
C LEU A 83 -3.25 5.86 -16.71
N CYS A 84 -2.28 5.19 -17.31
CA CYS A 84 -2.43 4.45 -18.55
C CYS A 84 -3.45 3.30 -18.41
N LEU A 85 -3.44 2.58 -17.28
CA LEU A 85 -4.45 1.56 -16.98
C LEU A 85 -5.84 2.16 -16.85
N GLN A 86 -5.99 3.31 -16.18
CA GLN A 86 -7.29 3.98 -16.07
C GLN A 86 -7.83 4.42 -17.42
N ILE A 87 -6.97 5.00 -18.28
CA ILE A 87 -7.34 5.41 -19.64
C ILE A 87 -7.88 4.22 -20.44
N GLN A 88 -7.22 3.07 -20.36
CA GLN A 88 -7.67 1.86 -21.05
C GLN A 88 -8.93 1.25 -20.43
N LEU A 89 -9.06 1.27 -19.10
CA LEU A 89 -10.24 0.74 -18.39
C LEU A 89 -11.50 1.52 -18.78
N GLN A 90 -11.39 2.84 -18.87
CA GLN A 90 -12.47 3.74 -19.26
C GLN A 90 -12.66 3.83 -20.79
N LYS A 91 -11.83 3.12 -21.58
CA LYS A 91 -11.87 3.13 -23.07
C LYS A 91 -11.87 4.54 -23.68
N MET A 92 -11.03 5.43 -23.14
CA MET A 92 -10.97 6.80 -23.62
C MET A 92 -10.54 6.87 -25.09
N ALA A 93 -11.12 7.81 -25.84
CA ALA A 93 -10.89 7.95 -27.26
C ALA A 93 -9.43 8.31 -27.59
N GLY A 94 -8.87 7.67 -28.61
CA GLY A 94 -7.51 7.94 -29.10
C GLY A 94 -6.41 7.11 -28.43
N GLY A 95 -6.76 6.15 -27.57
CA GLY A 95 -5.79 5.32 -26.85
C GLY A 95 -4.96 6.11 -25.83
N ILE A 96 -3.95 5.47 -25.26
CA ILE A 96 -3.14 6.07 -24.17
C ILE A 96 -2.44 7.34 -24.66
N ALA A 97 -1.63 7.24 -25.71
CA ALA A 97 -0.85 8.37 -26.21
C ALA A 97 -1.73 9.49 -26.76
N GLY A 98 -2.79 9.15 -27.52
CA GLY A 98 -3.69 10.14 -28.10
C GLY A 98 -4.54 10.88 -27.05
N PHE A 99 -4.89 10.24 -25.94
CA PHE A 99 -5.57 10.89 -24.82
C PHE A 99 -4.62 11.79 -24.03
N LEU A 100 -3.44 11.28 -23.63
CA LEU A 100 -2.45 12.05 -22.85
C LEU A 100 -1.91 13.25 -23.63
N GLY A 101 -1.78 13.14 -24.96
CA GLY A 101 -1.37 14.25 -25.81
C GLY A 101 -2.35 15.43 -25.85
N LYS A 102 -3.59 15.25 -25.37
CA LYS A 102 -4.61 16.31 -25.27
C LYS A 102 -4.70 16.96 -23.88
N ALA A 103 -3.87 16.54 -22.93
CA ALA A 103 -3.83 17.17 -21.61
C ALA A 103 -3.41 18.65 -21.70
N LEU A 104 -3.81 19.47 -20.72
CA LEU A 104 -3.40 20.89 -20.64
C LEU A 104 -1.88 21.05 -20.70
N GLU A 105 -1.19 20.16 -19.99
CA GLU A 105 0.26 20.05 -19.99
C GLU A 105 0.63 18.58 -20.23
N PRO A 106 0.82 18.16 -21.49
CA PRO A 106 1.11 16.77 -21.82
C PRO A 106 2.40 16.28 -21.14
N PRO A 107 2.46 15.00 -20.74
CA PRO A 107 3.71 14.37 -20.32
C PRO A 107 4.68 14.23 -21.50
N GLU A 108 5.94 13.95 -21.17
CA GLU A 108 6.95 13.62 -22.19
C GLU A 108 6.61 12.30 -22.90
N GLY A 109 6.78 12.26 -24.23
CA GLY A 109 6.45 11.08 -25.04
C GLY A 109 7.23 9.82 -24.62
N ASP A 110 8.48 9.98 -24.19
CA ASP A 110 9.31 8.88 -23.69
C ASP A 110 8.76 8.31 -22.39
N ALA A 111 8.21 9.15 -21.51
CA ALA A 111 7.56 8.69 -20.28
C ALA A 111 6.31 7.85 -20.57
N VAL A 112 5.50 8.26 -21.55
CA VAL A 112 4.31 7.50 -22.00
C VAL A 112 4.72 6.15 -22.59
N THR A 113 5.71 6.17 -23.49
CA THR A 113 6.22 4.96 -24.16
C THR A 113 6.81 3.98 -23.14
N SER A 114 7.57 4.49 -22.17
CA SER A 114 8.13 3.70 -21.07
C SER A 114 7.02 3.05 -20.22
N ALA A 115 5.97 3.80 -19.87
CA ALA A 115 4.85 3.27 -19.09
C ALA A 115 4.09 2.15 -19.84
N ILE A 116 3.81 2.34 -21.14
CA ILE A 116 3.17 1.30 -21.98
C ILE A 116 4.05 0.05 -22.03
N LYS A 117 5.36 0.21 -22.24
CA LYS A 117 6.31 -0.90 -22.26
C LYS A 117 6.32 -1.66 -20.93
N THR A 118 6.36 -0.95 -19.80
CA THR A 118 6.29 -1.55 -18.47
C THR A 118 4.98 -2.33 -18.28
N LEU A 119 3.84 -1.78 -18.69
CA LEU A 119 2.54 -2.45 -18.56
C LEU A 119 2.45 -3.73 -19.42
N LYS A 120 3.05 -3.73 -20.61
CA LYS A 120 3.17 -4.96 -21.43
C LYS A 120 4.06 -6.00 -20.74
N GLN A 121 5.21 -5.61 -20.18
CA GLN A 121 6.10 -6.50 -19.43
C GLN A 121 5.45 -7.09 -18.17
N ILE A 122 4.63 -6.29 -17.48
CA ILE A 122 3.84 -6.74 -16.33
C ILE A 122 2.72 -7.70 -16.77
N GLY A 123 2.35 -7.71 -18.05
CA GLY A 123 1.23 -8.49 -18.59
C GLY A 123 -0.13 -7.84 -18.32
N ALA A 124 -0.15 -6.56 -17.98
CA ALA A 124 -1.38 -5.80 -17.76
C ALA A 124 -2.01 -5.33 -19.09
N LEU A 125 -1.17 -5.09 -20.11
CA LEU A 125 -1.57 -4.83 -21.49
C LEU A 125 -1.07 -5.94 -22.40
N ASN A 126 -1.79 -6.22 -23.49
CA ASN A 126 -1.29 -7.05 -24.58
C ASN A 126 -0.51 -6.22 -25.62
N GLU A 127 0.00 -6.88 -26.67
CA GLU A 127 0.79 -6.21 -27.71
C GLU A 127 0.02 -5.10 -28.45
N LYS A 128 -1.30 -5.25 -28.56
CA LYS A 128 -2.22 -4.27 -29.15
C LYS A 128 -2.68 -3.19 -28.15
N GLU A 129 -2.04 -3.11 -26.99
CA GLU A 129 -2.35 -2.16 -25.90
C GLU A 129 -3.74 -2.32 -25.27
N ASN A 130 -4.39 -3.47 -25.44
CA ASN A 130 -5.65 -3.75 -24.76
C ASN A 130 -5.40 -4.34 -23.37
N LEU A 131 -6.29 -4.03 -22.42
CA LEU A 131 -6.24 -4.62 -21.07
C LEU A 131 -6.39 -6.13 -21.11
N THR A 132 -5.51 -6.81 -20.37
CA THR A 132 -5.67 -8.23 -20.05
C THR A 132 -6.57 -8.40 -18.82
N ALA A 133 -6.95 -9.64 -18.47
CA ALA A 133 -7.67 -9.91 -17.22
C ALA A 133 -6.88 -9.43 -15.99
N LEU A 134 -5.56 -9.65 -15.98
CA LEU A 134 -4.67 -9.11 -14.94
C LEU A 134 -4.72 -7.57 -14.92
N GLY A 135 -4.63 -6.93 -16.09
CA GLY A 135 -4.70 -5.48 -16.22
C GLY A 135 -6.00 -4.89 -15.68
N GLN A 136 -7.13 -5.55 -15.90
CA GLN A 136 -8.43 -5.13 -15.36
C GLN A 136 -8.42 -5.11 -13.83
N HIS A 137 -7.92 -6.17 -13.18
CA HIS A 137 -7.79 -6.20 -11.72
C HIS A 137 -6.80 -5.13 -11.22
N LEU A 138 -5.64 -4.98 -11.87
CA LEU A 138 -4.67 -3.95 -11.49
C LEU A 138 -5.22 -2.53 -11.60
N ALA A 139 -6.04 -2.26 -12.62
CA ALA A 139 -6.68 -0.96 -12.80
C ALA A 139 -7.69 -0.63 -11.69
N THR A 140 -8.19 -1.62 -10.95
CA THR A 140 -9.12 -1.39 -9.82
C THR A 140 -8.43 -1.19 -8.48
N LEU A 141 -7.13 -1.48 -8.37
CA LEU A 141 -6.39 -1.34 -7.12
C LEU A 141 -5.69 0.03 -7.06
N PRO A 142 -5.91 0.85 -6.02
CA PRO A 142 -5.31 2.18 -5.87
C PRO A 142 -3.86 2.10 -5.35
N VAL A 143 -3.03 1.30 -5.99
CA VAL A 143 -1.62 1.05 -5.62
C VAL A 143 -0.72 1.06 -6.85
N ASP A 144 0.60 1.12 -6.65
CA ASP A 144 1.56 0.91 -7.72
C ASP A 144 1.31 -0.44 -8.42
N VAL A 145 1.36 -0.47 -9.75
CA VAL A 145 0.99 -1.65 -10.56
C VAL A 145 1.81 -2.90 -10.23
N ARG A 146 3.07 -2.74 -9.78
CA ARG A 146 3.95 -3.86 -9.39
C ARG A 146 3.56 -4.38 -8.02
N VAL A 147 3.26 -3.49 -7.09
CA VAL A 147 2.72 -3.84 -5.76
C VAL A 147 1.38 -4.55 -5.92
N GLY A 148 0.47 -4.01 -6.75
CA GLY A 148 -0.81 -4.62 -7.07
C GLY A 148 -0.65 -6.04 -7.62
N LYS A 149 0.26 -6.25 -8.59
CA LYS A 149 0.52 -7.59 -9.14
C LYS A 149 1.05 -8.53 -8.07
N MET A 150 1.99 -8.08 -7.25
CA MET A 150 2.53 -8.89 -6.17
C MET A 150 1.45 -9.32 -5.17
N LEU A 151 0.57 -8.40 -4.76
CA LEU A 151 -0.56 -8.67 -3.87
C LEU A 151 -1.54 -9.70 -4.46
N LEU A 152 -1.93 -9.52 -5.73
CA LEU A 152 -2.81 -10.47 -6.43
C LEU A 152 -2.22 -11.87 -6.50
N TYR A 153 -0.94 -11.99 -6.86
CA TYR A 153 -0.26 -13.29 -6.89
C TYR A 153 -0.07 -13.87 -5.49
N GLY A 154 0.19 -13.05 -4.47
CA GLY A 154 0.27 -13.50 -3.08
C GLY A 154 -1.05 -14.12 -2.60
N ALA A 155 -2.19 -13.56 -3.00
CA ALA A 155 -3.51 -14.13 -2.73
C ALA A 155 -3.74 -15.45 -3.48
N VAL A 156 -3.45 -15.48 -4.78
CA VAL A 156 -3.68 -16.68 -5.63
C VAL A 156 -2.76 -17.85 -5.27
N LEU A 157 -1.51 -17.58 -4.89
CA LEU A 157 -0.50 -18.60 -4.54
C LEU A 157 -0.56 -19.02 -3.06
N GLY A 158 -1.45 -18.44 -2.26
CA GLY A 158 -1.62 -18.80 -0.85
C GLY A 158 -0.52 -18.30 0.09
N CYS A 159 0.29 -17.33 -0.33
CA CYS A 159 1.40 -16.75 0.45
C CYS A 159 1.16 -15.27 0.81
N LEU A 160 -0.10 -14.90 1.07
CA LEU A 160 -0.49 -13.51 1.23
C LEU A 160 0.18 -12.82 2.43
N SER A 161 0.25 -13.47 3.59
CA SER A 161 0.79 -12.83 4.80
C SER A 161 2.22 -12.29 4.61
N PRO A 162 3.22 -13.07 4.14
CA PRO A 162 4.55 -12.51 3.90
C PRO A 162 4.55 -11.46 2.78
N VAL A 163 3.78 -11.67 1.72
CA VAL A 163 3.64 -10.72 0.60
C VAL A 163 3.12 -9.36 1.07
N LEU A 164 2.16 -9.30 1.99
CA LEU A 164 1.67 -8.05 2.56
C LEU A 164 2.79 -7.25 3.25
N THR A 165 3.73 -7.91 3.94
CA THR A 165 4.87 -7.22 4.58
C THR A 165 5.78 -6.65 3.52
N ILE A 166 6.16 -7.49 2.54
CA ILE A 166 7.09 -7.10 1.48
C ILE A 166 6.50 -5.93 0.66
N ALA A 167 5.21 -5.99 0.34
CA ALA A 167 4.45 -4.90 -0.29
C ALA A 167 4.52 -3.61 0.52
N ALA A 168 4.28 -3.71 1.83
CA ALA A 168 4.27 -2.55 2.73
C ALA A 168 5.65 -1.93 2.90
N VAL A 169 6.71 -2.73 2.90
CA VAL A 169 8.09 -2.25 2.91
C VAL A 169 8.43 -1.52 1.61
N LEU A 170 8.06 -2.09 0.46
CA LEU A 170 8.32 -1.49 -0.86
C LEU A 170 7.52 -0.20 -1.11
N GLY A 171 6.27 -0.14 -0.65
CA GLY A 171 5.43 1.07 -0.74
C GLY A 171 5.69 2.10 0.35
N GLY A 172 6.47 1.73 1.37
CA GLY A 172 6.69 2.51 2.58
C GLY A 172 8.17 2.81 2.83
N ARG A 173 8.56 2.76 4.11
CA ARG A 173 9.96 2.91 4.53
C ARG A 173 10.47 1.58 5.05
N ALA A 174 11.72 1.26 4.73
CA ALA A 174 12.39 0.11 5.31
C ALA A 174 12.45 0.22 6.85
N PRO A 175 12.38 -0.91 7.57
CA PRO A 175 12.31 -0.89 9.04
C PRO A 175 13.67 -0.57 9.69
N PHE A 176 14.79 -0.85 9.03
CA PHE A 176 16.13 -0.67 9.57
C PHE A 176 16.58 0.80 9.55
N VAL A 177 17.29 1.21 10.60
CA VAL A 177 18.00 2.50 10.69
C VAL A 177 19.48 2.25 10.88
N ALA A 178 20.33 3.10 10.30
CA ALA A 178 21.78 3.01 10.44
C ALA A 178 22.33 4.36 10.89
N PRO A 179 22.39 4.64 12.21
CA PRO A 179 23.04 5.84 12.73
C PRO A 179 24.51 5.87 12.28
N LEU A 180 25.02 7.05 11.90
CA LEU A 180 26.35 7.20 11.31
C LEU A 180 27.45 6.59 12.20
N GLU A 181 27.35 6.80 13.52
CA GLU A 181 28.32 6.34 14.52
C GLU A 181 28.25 4.82 14.80
N LYS A 182 27.15 4.16 14.44
CA LYS A 182 26.87 2.76 14.78
C LYS A 182 26.55 1.91 13.56
N ARG A 183 27.10 2.30 12.41
CA ARG A 183 26.79 1.66 11.12
C ARG A 183 27.17 0.17 11.10
N ASP A 184 28.33 -0.18 11.63
CA ASP A 184 28.80 -1.58 11.66
C ASP A 184 27.93 -2.45 12.59
N GLU A 185 27.53 -1.92 13.75
CA GLU A 185 26.60 -2.59 14.67
C GLU A 185 25.22 -2.80 14.01
N ALA A 186 24.71 -1.77 13.32
CA ALA A 186 23.43 -1.83 12.62
C ALA A 186 23.46 -2.83 11.46
N ASP A 187 24.56 -2.87 10.70
CA ASP A 187 24.74 -3.82 9.60
C ASP A 187 24.86 -5.26 10.14
N ALA A 188 25.56 -5.47 11.26
CA ALA A 188 25.63 -6.76 11.94
C ALA A 188 24.25 -7.22 12.44
N ALA A 189 23.47 -6.33 13.08
CA ALA A 189 22.11 -6.61 13.51
C ALA A 189 21.20 -6.94 12.33
N LYS A 190 21.29 -6.19 11.22
CA LYS A 190 20.52 -6.48 10.00
C LYS A 190 20.83 -7.87 9.44
N ARG A 191 22.11 -8.28 9.43
CA ARG A 191 22.53 -9.61 8.95
C ARG A 191 21.94 -10.77 9.77
N MET A 192 21.59 -10.56 11.03
CA MET A 192 20.92 -11.57 11.86
C MET A 192 19.54 -11.97 11.31
N PHE A 193 18.91 -11.10 10.51
CA PHE A 193 17.62 -11.37 9.87
C PHE A 193 17.77 -11.86 8.42
N ALA A 194 18.99 -11.90 7.88
CA ALA A 194 19.22 -12.19 6.48
C ALA A 194 18.94 -13.67 6.15
N GLU A 195 18.22 -13.88 5.06
CA GLU A 195 17.87 -15.20 4.54
C GLU A 195 18.00 -15.19 3.02
N ASP A 196 18.61 -16.23 2.45
CA ASP A 196 18.75 -16.45 1.00
C ASP A 196 19.23 -15.24 0.18
N GLN A 197 20.11 -14.40 0.75
CA GLN A 197 20.61 -13.17 0.12
C GLN A 197 19.48 -12.21 -0.33
N SER A 198 18.32 -12.24 0.35
CA SER A 198 17.15 -11.42 0.01
C SER A 198 16.91 -10.32 1.03
N ASP A 199 17.06 -9.07 0.61
CA ASP A 199 16.69 -7.90 1.43
C ASP A 199 15.19 -7.88 1.76
N HIS A 200 14.33 -8.41 0.87
CA HIS A 200 12.89 -8.51 1.12
C HIS A 200 12.59 -9.49 2.25
N LEU A 201 13.22 -10.67 2.25
CA LEU A 201 13.07 -11.65 3.32
C LEU A 201 13.69 -11.13 4.63
N THR A 202 14.81 -10.42 4.53
CA THR A 202 15.43 -9.77 5.70
C THR A 202 14.46 -8.80 6.39
N CYS A 203 13.76 -7.96 5.62
CA CYS A 203 12.76 -7.04 6.17
C CYS A 203 11.53 -7.78 6.71
N LEU A 204 11.10 -8.86 6.04
CA LEU A 204 10.00 -9.71 6.50
C LEU A 204 10.32 -10.37 7.85
N ASN A 205 11.52 -10.92 7.99
CA ASN A 205 11.98 -11.60 9.21
C ASN A 205 12.08 -10.62 10.38
N ALA A 206 12.65 -9.43 10.15
CA ALA A 206 12.68 -8.38 11.16
C ALA A 206 11.29 -7.91 11.60
N TYR A 207 10.36 -7.74 10.65
CA TYR A 207 8.98 -7.39 10.97
C TYR A 207 8.28 -8.49 11.77
N THR A 208 8.47 -9.76 11.40
CA THR A 208 7.84 -10.90 12.09
C THR A 208 8.35 -11.01 13.52
N ALA A 209 9.67 -10.93 13.72
CA ALA A 209 10.28 -10.93 15.05
C ALA A 209 9.84 -9.73 15.91
N TRP A 210 9.63 -8.55 15.30
CA TRP A 210 9.06 -7.40 16.00
C TRP A 210 7.61 -7.64 16.45
N VAL A 211 6.78 -8.29 15.63
CA VAL A 211 5.40 -8.65 16.02
C VAL A 211 5.41 -9.57 17.24
N ASP A 212 6.31 -10.55 17.28
CA ASP A 212 6.49 -11.43 18.44
C ASP A 212 6.92 -10.64 19.68
N ALA A 213 7.93 -9.78 19.56
CA ALA A 213 8.38 -8.91 20.66
C ALA A 213 7.28 -7.97 21.16
N LYS A 214 6.45 -7.43 20.25
CA LYS A 214 5.30 -6.57 20.56
C LYS A 214 4.24 -7.31 21.37
N SER A 215 4.01 -8.59 21.08
CA SER A 215 3.05 -9.43 21.81
C SER A 215 3.44 -9.67 23.27
N LEU A 216 4.74 -9.62 23.58
CA LEU A 216 5.29 -9.81 24.93
C LEU A 216 5.21 -8.55 25.80
N GLY A 217 4.91 -7.39 25.21
CA GLY A 217 4.67 -6.13 25.91
C GLY A 217 5.60 -4.99 25.49
N LYS A 218 5.19 -3.77 25.87
CA LYS A 218 5.81 -2.51 25.40
C LYS A 218 7.29 -2.36 25.78
N SER A 219 7.69 -2.89 26.93
CA SER A 219 9.10 -2.85 27.35
C SER A 219 9.98 -3.70 26.44
N THR A 220 9.56 -4.93 26.16
CA THR A 220 10.25 -5.87 25.28
C THR A 220 10.29 -5.36 23.84
N GLU A 221 9.19 -4.78 23.35
CA GLU A 221 9.12 -4.12 22.04
C GLU A 221 10.15 -2.98 21.90
N MET A 222 10.22 -2.10 22.89
CA MET A 222 11.18 -0.98 22.90
C MET A 222 12.62 -1.46 22.98
N GLN A 223 12.90 -2.51 23.76
CA GLN A 223 14.22 -3.10 23.84
C GLN A 223 14.61 -3.74 22.50
N PHE A 224 13.74 -4.58 21.93
CA PHE A 224 13.96 -5.27 20.67
C PHE A 224 14.25 -4.29 19.52
N THR A 225 13.46 -3.23 19.40
CA THR A 225 13.65 -2.22 18.34
C THR A 225 14.96 -1.46 18.49
N ARG A 226 15.42 -1.18 19.72
CA ARG A 226 16.71 -0.53 19.98
C ARG A 226 17.90 -1.44 19.66
N GLU A 227 17.88 -2.67 20.14
CA GLU A 227 18.97 -3.63 19.95
C GLU A 227 19.16 -4.02 18.47
N ASN A 228 18.07 -4.06 17.70
CA ASN A 228 18.09 -4.47 16.31
C ASN A 228 18.10 -3.30 15.31
N PHE A 229 18.29 -2.06 15.79
CA PHE A 229 18.32 -0.85 14.97
C PHE A 229 17.08 -0.72 14.06
N LEU A 230 15.89 -0.89 14.65
CA LEU A 230 14.61 -0.81 13.94
C LEU A 230 13.86 0.48 14.30
N SER A 231 13.27 1.12 13.30
CA SER A 231 12.38 2.26 13.49
C SER A 231 10.99 1.79 13.88
N PHE A 232 10.59 2.06 15.12
CA PHE A 232 9.22 1.84 15.61
C PHE A 232 8.17 2.45 14.67
N ARG A 233 8.38 3.68 14.19
CA ARG A 233 7.46 4.36 13.27
C ARG A 233 7.38 3.68 11.91
N ALA A 234 8.47 3.12 11.40
CA ALA A 234 8.46 2.39 10.14
C ALA A 234 7.70 1.06 10.30
N LEU A 235 7.93 0.34 11.41
CA LEU A 235 7.26 -0.92 11.72
C LEU A 235 5.74 -0.74 11.89
N GLU A 236 5.30 0.29 12.62
CA GLU A 236 3.88 0.66 12.70
C GLU A 236 3.31 0.99 11.32
N GLY A 237 4.01 1.80 10.52
CA GLY A 237 3.57 2.12 9.16
C GLY A 237 3.46 0.89 8.25
N ILE A 238 4.37 -0.09 8.40
CA ILE A 238 4.29 -1.37 7.69
C ILE A 238 3.03 -2.14 8.15
N ALA A 239 2.74 -2.19 9.44
CA ALA A 239 1.54 -2.85 9.97
C ALA A 239 0.25 -2.21 9.43
N ASP A 240 0.19 -0.87 9.38
CA ASP A 240 -0.95 -0.13 8.85
C ASP A 240 -1.15 -0.40 7.35
N LEU A 241 -0.08 -0.36 6.55
CA LEU A 241 -0.14 -0.66 5.11
C LEU A 241 -0.53 -2.11 4.84
N ARG A 242 -0.06 -3.07 5.63
CA ARG A 242 -0.49 -4.48 5.54
C ARG A 242 -2.00 -4.62 5.68
N ASN A 243 -2.59 -3.93 6.65
CA ASN A 243 -4.04 -3.96 6.88
C ASN A 243 -4.80 -3.31 5.71
N GLN A 244 -4.32 -2.16 5.22
CA GLN A 244 -4.91 -1.49 4.06
C GLN A 244 -4.88 -2.37 2.80
N PHE A 245 -3.75 -3.04 2.52
CA PHE A 245 -3.65 -3.94 1.37
C PHE A 245 -4.54 -5.18 1.50
N ALA A 246 -4.66 -5.75 2.71
CA ALA A 246 -5.59 -6.85 2.96
C ALA A 246 -7.04 -6.40 2.70
N GLN A 247 -7.43 -5.22 3.18
CA GLN A 247 -8.75 -4.65 2.94
C GLN A 247 -9.02 -4.43 1.44
N LEU A 248 -8.06 -3.87 0.70
CA LEU A 248 -8.20 -3.68 -0.75
C LEU A 248 -8.39 -5.01 -1.49
N LEU A 249 -7.66 -6.05 -1.12
CA LEU A 249 -7.83 -7.38 -1.72
C LEU A 249 -9.17 -8.03 -1.35
N GLN A 250 -9.68 -7.78 -0.13
CA GLN A 250 -11.00 -8.22 0.27
C GLN A 250 -12.10 -7.52 -0.53
N GLU A 251 -12.02 -6.20 -0.68
CA GLU A 251 -12.95 -5.39 -1.47
C GLU A 251 -12.91 -5.79 -2.96
N ALA A 252 -11.73 -6.12 -3.48
CA ALA A 252 -11.54 -6.64 -4.83
C ALA A 252 -11.98 -8.11 -5.00
N GLY A 253 -12.44 -8.79 -3.95
CA GLY A 253 -12.95 -10.16 -3.99
C GLY A 253 -11.89 -11.26 -4.03
N PHE A 254 -10.62 -10.93 -3.76
CA PHE A 254 -9.52 -11.90 -3.73
C PHE A 254 -9.37 -12.61 -2.39
N LEU A 255 -9.90 -12.03 -1.30
CA LEU A 255 -9.96 -12.67 0.01
C LEU A 255 -11.40 -13.10 0.26
N GLY A 256 -11.65 -14.40 0.26
CA GLY A 256 -12.97 -14.93 0.60
C GLY A 256 -13.38 -14.42 1.99
N GLY A 257 -14.55 -13.78 2.08
CA GLY A 257 -15.15 -13.46 3.37
C GLY A 257 -15.24 -14.75 4.18
N GLY A 258 -14.72 -14.75 5.41
CA GLY A 258 -14.95 -15.83 6.36
C GLY A 258 -16.46 -15.96 6.62
N GLY A 259 -17.14 -16.74 5.79
CA GLY A 259 -18.59 -16.79 5.72
C GLY A 259 -19.04 -18.09 5.05
N GLY A 260 -19.15 -19.14 5.85
CA GLY A 260 -19.97 -20.30 5.52
C GLY A 260 -19.25 -21.46 4.85
N ARG A 261 -18.67 -22.34 5.67
CA ARG A 261 -18.83 -23.79 5.46
C ARG A 261 -20.33 -24.12 5.44
N GLY A 262 -20.99 -23.89 4.32
CA GLY A 262 -22.27 -24.49 4.02
C GLY A 262 -22.03 -25.96 3.73
N GLY A 263 -22.22 -26.80 4.75
CA GLY A 263 -22.20 -28.25 4.63
C GLY A 263 -23.21 -28.71 3.58
N GLY A 264 -22.75 -28.87 2.34
CA GLY A 264 -23.43 -29.69 1.36
C GLY A 264 -23.39 -31.13 1.86
N LYS A 265 -24.47 -31.56 2.49
CA LYS A 265 -24.79 -32.98 2.69
C LYS A 265 -24.79 -33.64 1.31
N LYS A 266 -23.62 -34.14 0.86
CA LYS A 266 -23.58 -35.19 -0.15
C LYS A 266 -24.12 -36.44 0.51
N GLY A 267 -25.34 -36.81 0.11
CA GLY A 267 -26.01 -38.02 0.55
C GLY A 267 -25.10 -39.23 0.36
N ILE A 268 -24.92 -39.97 1.46
CA ILE A 268 -24.39 -41.32 1.43
C ILE A 268 -25.47 -42.20 0.79
N PRO A 269 -25.20 -42.95 -0.29
CA PRO A 269 -26.16 -43.93 -0.77
C PRO A 269 -26.18 -45.11 0.21
N ALA A 270 -27.36 -45.39 0.79
CA ALA A 270 -27.55 -46.54 1.66
C ALA A 270 -27.45 -47.86 0.86
N PRO A 271 -26.85 -48.92 1.44
CA PRO A 271 -26.75 -50.21 0.77
C PRO A 271 -28.12 -50.91 0.74
N ARG A 272 -28.37 -51.61 -0.37
CA ARG A 272 -29.54 -52.48 -0.57
C ARG A 272 -29.49 -53.70 0.36
N GLY A 273 -30.66 -54.04 0.91
CA GLY A 273 -30.94 -55.28 1.64
C GLY A 273 -31.71 -54.93 2.92
N GLY A 274 -32.88 -55.46 3.25
CA GLY A 274 -33.62 -56.60 2.76
C GLY A 274 -34.41 -57.13 3.96
N ARG A 275 -35.73 -57.16 3.84
CA ARG A 275 -36.72 -57.87 4.70
C ARG A 275 -36.86 -57.46 6.18
N GLY A 276 -38.12 -57.24 6.56
CA GLY A 276 -38.66 -57.79 7.82
C GLY A 276 -39.46 -56.83 8.70
N GLY A 277 -40.77 -57.06 8.78
CA GLY A 277 -41.51 -56.92 10.05
C GLY A 277 -42.16 -55.57 10.35
N ARG A 278 -43.43 -55.43 9.96
CA ARG A 278 -44.36 -54.47 10.55
C ARG A 278 -44.79 -54.94 11.94
N GLY A 279 -44.73 -54.02 12.90
CA GLY A 279 -45.94 -53.56 13.57
C GLY A 279 -46.21 -54.06 15.00
N ARG A 280 -46.82 -53.12 15.74
CA ARG A 280 -47.39 -53.21 17.10
C ARG A 280 -46.36 -53.05 18.21
N GLY A 281 -46.56 -52.22 19.22
CA GLY A 281 -47.71 -51.39 19.56
C GLY A 281 -47.42 -50.62 20.84
N SER A 282 -48.26 -49.59 21.06
CA SER A 282 -48.76 -49.08 22.35
C SER A 282 -47.79 -48.74 23.50
N GLY A 283 -48.03 -47.57 24.08
CA GLY A 283 -47.98 -47.42 25.54
C GLY A 283 -47.06 -46.33 26.06
N SER A 284 -47.68 -45.21 26.44
CA SER A 284 -47.47 -44.56 27.74
C SER A 284 -46.04 -44.27 28.22
N LYS A 285 -45.70 -42.98 28.16
CA LYS A 285 -45.10 -42.17 29.26
C LYS A 285 -45.56 -42.65 30.67
N PRO A 286 -44.94 -42.28 31.82
CA PRO A 286 -43.85 -41.30 32.02
C PRO A 286 -42.89 -41.62 33.22
N TRP A 287 -42.03 -40.62 33.56
CA TRP A 287 -41.30 -40.38 34.82
C TRP A 287 -40.08 -41.24 35.19
N GLY A 288 -39.08 -40.54 35.76
CA GLY A 288 -38.34 -41.07 36.90
C GLY A 288 -36.83 -40.99 36.81
N ARG A 289 -36.26 -39.96 37.44
CA ARG A 289 -34.84 -39.83 37.79
C ARG A 289 -34.36 -40.97 38.73
N ARG A 290 -33.07 -41.28 38.61
CA ARG A 290 -32.02 -41.47 39.66
C ARG A 290 -31.24 -42.77 39.48
N GLY A 291 -29.93 -42.64 39.60
CA GLY A 291 -28.91 -43.69 39.48
C GLY A 291 -27.68 -43.08 38.84
#